data_AF-A0A0H4PFL7-F1
#
_entry.id   AF-A0A0H4PFL7-F1
#
_cell.length_a   1.000
_cell.length_b   1.000
_cell.length_c   1.000
_cell.angle_alpha   90.00
_cell.angle_beta   90.00
_cell.angle_gamma   90.00
#
_symmetry.space_group_name_H-M   'P 1'
#
loop_
_entity.id
_entity.type
_entity.pdbx_description
1 polymer ?
#
loop_
_entity_poly.entity_id
_entity_poly.type
_entity_poly.pdbx_seq_one_letter_code
_entity_poly.pdbx_strand_id
1 'polypeptide(L)'
;MPKSLLIMVLLLLATVSPTVLAKNHAHLPIIETPSERTALVMSWRLGSEQFSVLHEQLRKDFAKWGTSQRMVKNIFYRSHKQLFQEYRQYSLTQDTFISGSYDCVSGSLILAGLLDYFGFDYEVIETTYHVFLKVALANEFIVLEVTDPETGFIADRGAQKAYLAKYSSGEGILNQWNVLTRNEGEAIPTIYRSIDLQNLIGLQYFNQAINHYNNKNDLLAYQYSVTALKMYRSERILDFSDFLKQNLLLSASR
;
A
#
# COMPACT_ATOMS: atom_id res chain seq x y z
N MET A 1 -61.14 4.80 10.30
CA MET A 1 -61.44 5.35 8.96
C MET A 1 -61.14 6.84 8.95
N PRO A 2 -60.66 7.39 7.83
CA PRO A 2 -59.45 8.21 7.78
C PRO A 2 -59.75 9.70 7.55
N LYS A 3 -58.80 10.60 7.85
CA LYS A 3 -58.52 11.78 7.00
C LYS A 3 -57.04 12.13 7.03
N SER A 4 -56.40 11.78 5.93
CA SER A 4 -55.19 12.33 5.36
C SER A 4 -55.13 13.86 5.43
N LEU A 5 -53.98 14.43 5.82
CA LEU A 5 -53.63 15.80 5.44
C LEU A 5 -52.40 15.76 4.53
N LEU A 6 -52.69 16.02 3.26
CA LEU A 6 -51.78 16.22 2.15
C LEU A 6 -51.11 17.59 2.33
N ILE A 7 -49.79 17.66 2.53
CA ILE A 7 -49.06 18.92 2.44
C ILE A 7 -48.53 19.06 1.01
N MET A 8 -49.15 19.99 0.26
CA MET A 8 -48.63 20.53 -1.00
C MET A 8 -47.29 21.23 -0.74
N VAL A 9 -46.23 20.79 -1.41
CA VAL A 9 -45.01 21.59 -1.59
C VAL A 9 -45.17 22.41 -2.86
N LEU A 10 -45.12 23.73 -2.71
CA LEU A 10 -45.07 24.70 -3.81
C LEU A 10 -43.77 24.50 -4.62
N LEU A 11 -43.91 24.24 -5.93
CA LEU A 11 -42.86 24.48 -6.91
C LEU A 11 -42.74 26.00 -7.13
N LEU A 12 -41.59 26.59 -6.78
CA LEU A 12 -41.19 27.88 -7.32
C LEU A 12 -40.40 27.63 -8.62
N LEU A 13 -41.03 27.93 -9.76
CA LEU A 13 -40.38 28.06 -11.06
C LEU A 13 -39.64 29.39 -11.08
N ALA A 14 -38.31 29.36 -10.93
CA ALA A 14 -37.45 30.46 -11.34
C ALA A 14 -37.11 30.28 -12.82
N THR A 15 -37.75 31.07 -13.67
CA THR A 15 -37.44 31.20 -15.09
C THR A 15 -36.09 31.92 -15.25
N VAL A 16 -35.06 31.22 -15.72
CA VAL A 16 -33.82 31.84 -16.17
C VAL A 16 -33.92 32.08 -17.68
N SER A 17 -33.95 33.35 -18.08
CA SER A 17 -33.98 33.80 -19.48
C SER A 17 -32.77 33.30 -20.28
N PRO A 18 -32.94 32.82 -21.52
CA PRO A 18 -31.85 32.27 -22.31
C PRO A 18 -31.29 33.33 -23.29
N THR A 19 -30.44 34.26 -22.83
CA THR A 19 -29.58 35.04 -23.74
C THR A 19 -28.46 35.73 -22.98
N VAL A 20 -27.38 35.01 -22.67
CA VAL A 20 -26.00 35.52 -22.77
C VAL A 20 -25.15 34.38 -23.30
N LEU A 21 -25.12 34.24 -24.63
CA LEU A 21 -24.20 33.36 -25.32
C LEU A 21 -22.88 34.10 -25.54
N ALA A 22 -21.78 33.38 -25.31
CA ALA A 22 -20.43 33.61 -25.81
C ALA A 22 -19.59 34.73 -25.16
N LYS A 23 -18.75 34.33 -24.20
CA LYS A 23 -17.28 34.33 -24.37
C LYS A 23 -16.61 33.76 -23.12
N ASN A 24 -16.08 32.56 -23.25
CA ASN A 24 -14.80 32.07 -22.71
C ASN A 24 -14.85 30.54 -22.66
N HIS A 25 -14.31 29.93 -23.71
CA HIS A 25 -13.82 28.56 -23.64
C HIS A 25 -12.64 28.53 -22.67
N ALA A 26 -12.88 28.06 -21.45
CA ALA A 26 -11.85 27.37 -20.69
C ALA A 26 -12.27 25.91 -20.65
N HIS A 27 -11.46 25.04 -21.23
CA HIS A 27 -11.53 23.60 -21.03
C HIS A 27 -11.50 23.33 -19.52
N LEU A 28 -12.67 23.09 -18.93
CA LEU A 28 -12.73 22.36 -17.67
C LEU A 28 -12.41 20.91 -18.03
N PRO A 29 -11.34 20.32 -17.49
CA PRO A 29 -11.09 18.90 -17.70
C PRO A 29 -12.29 18.15 -17.14
N ILE A 30 -12.79 17.20 -17.93
CA ILE A 30 -13.78 16.23 -17.50
C ILE A 30 -13.19 15.57 -16.25
N ILE A 31 -13.81 15.81 -15.09
CA ILE A 31 -13.47 15.08 -13.87
C ILE A 31 -14.08 13.70 -14.07
N GLU A 32 -13.30 12.79 -14.66
CA GLU A 32 -13.63 11.37 -14.64
C GLU A 32 -13.75 10.94 -13.17
N THR A 33 -14.80 10.18 -12.85
CA THR A 33 -14.92 9.57 -11.53
C THR A 33 -13.67 8.75 -11.28
N PRO A 34 -12.96 8.94 -10.13
CA PRO A 34 -11.74 8.19 -9.86
C PRO A 34 -12.04 6.70 -10.00
N SER A 35 -11.29 5.99 -10.84
CA SER A 35 -11.31 4.52 -10.81
C SER A 35 -10.93 4.06 -9.39
N GLU A 36 -11.34 2.85 -8.96
CA GLU A 36 -10.96 2.33 -7.63
C GLU A 36 -9.44 2.41 -7.39
N ARG A 37 -8.64 2.25 -8.45
CA ARG A 37 -7.17 2.40 -8.47
C ARG A 37 -6.69 3.79 -8.04
N THR A 38 -7.47 4.82 -8.35
CA THR A 38 -7.14 6.21 -8.07
C THR A 38 -7.58 6.63 -6.65
N ALA A 39 -8.56 5.93 -6.05
CA ALA A 39 -9.16 6.32 -4.78
C ALA A 39 -8.18 6.30 -3.61
N LEU A 40 -7.28 5.31 -3.56
CA LEU A 40 -6.30 5.18 -2.47
C LEU A 40 -5.35 6.38 -2.41
N VAL A 41 -4.71 6.71 -3.53
CA VAL A 41 -3.79 7.86 -3.63
C VAL A 41 -4.52 9.18 -3.38
N MET A 42 -5.76 9.33 -3.84
CA MET A 42 -6.56 10.52 -3.55
C MET A 42 -6.87 10.65 -2.05
N SER A 43 -7.16 9.55 -1.36
CA SER A 43 -7.39 9.57 0.09
C SER A 43 -6.14 10.05 0.85
N TRP A 44 -4.95 9.59 0.48
CA TRP A 44 -3.69 10.05 1.07
C TRP A 44 -3.40 11.52 0.76
N ARG A 45 -3.75 11.97 -0.44
CA ARG A 45 -3.60 13.38 -0.85
C ARG A 45 -4.48 14.32 -0.04
N LEU A 46 -5.68 13.88 0.34
CA LEU A 46 -6.58 14.63 1.21
C LEU A 46 -6.16 14.57 2.68
N GLY A 47 -5.57 13.46 3.12
CA GLY A 47 -5.18 13.21 4.51
C GLY A 47 -3.77 13.68 4.89
N SER A 48 -2.91 14.05 3.95
CA SER A 48 -1.53 14.47 4.21
C SER A 48 -1.05 15.58 3.26
N GLU A 49 -0.69 16.73 3.84
CA GLU A 49 -0.07 17.83 3.09
C GLU A 49 1.27 17.40 2.48
N GLN A 50 2.09 16.67 3.24
CA GLN A 50 3.39 16.19 2.78
C GLN A 50 3.26 15.24 1.58
N PHE A 51 2.31 14.31 1.63
CA PHE A 51 2.01 13.45 0.49
C PHE A 51 1.45 14.25 -0.70
N SER A 52 0.61 15.25 -0.45
CA SER A 52 0.07 16.14 -1.49
C SER A 52 1.18 16.88 -2.24
N VAL A 53 2.17 17.41 -1.52
CA VAL A 53 3.36 18.06 -2.10
C VAL A 53 4.17 17.07 -2.94
N LEU A 54 4.46 15.87 -2.42
CA LEU A 54 5.17 14.82 -3.16
C LEU A 54 4.41 14.47 -4.46
N HIS A 55 3.11 14.20 -4.34
CA HIS A 55 2.26 13.82 -5.46
C HIS A 55 2.27 14.90 -6.57
N GLU A 56 2.17 16.18 -6.21
CA GLU A 56 2.21 17.27 -7.21
C GLU A 56 3.57 17.37 -7.91
N GLN A 57 4.68 17.13 -7.19
CA GLN A 57 6.00 17.06 -7.82
C GLN A 57 6.09 15.86 -8.78
N LEU A 58 5.59 14.69 -8.38
CA LEU A 58 5.58 13.50 -9.22
C LEU A 58 4.68 13.68 -10.44
N ARG A 59 3.55 14.38 -10.32
CA ARG A 59 2.69 14.72 -11.47
C ARG A 59 3.43 15.57 -12.51
N LYS A 60 4.22 16.55 -12.07
CA LYS A 60 5.07 17.37 -12.96
C LYS A 60 6.17 16.53 -13.60
N ASP A 61 6.79 15.63 -12.84
CA ASP A 61 7.79 14.70 -13.37
C ASP A 61 7.15 13.75 -14.41
N PHE A 62 5.95 13.22 -14.14
CA PHE A 62 5.24 12.33 -15.06
C PHE A 62 4.89 13.02 -16.38
N ALA A 63 4.42 14.29 -16.32
CA ALA A 63 4.14 15.07 -17.53
C ALA A 63 5.39 15.24 -18.42
N LYS A 64 6.59 15.20 -17.84
CA LYS A 64 7.87 15.30 -18.56
C LYS A 64 8.41 13.96 -19.03
N TRP A 65 8.24 12.91 -18.23
CA TRP A 65 8.99 11.65 -18.40
C TRP A 65 8.10 10.42 -18.69
N GLY A 66 6.79 10.52 -18.54
CA GLY A 66 5.83 9.43 -18.74
C GLY A 66 6.19 8.14 -18.00
N THR A 67 5.87 7.00 -18.60
CA THR A 67 6.19 5.65 -18.10
C THR A 67 7.63 5.24 -18.39
N SER A 68 8.60 6.04 -17.90
CA SER A 68 10.03 5.78 -18.10
C SER A 68 10.75 5.39 -16.81
N GLN A 69 11.94 4.79 -16.95
CA GLN A 69 12.86 4.54 -15.84
C GLN A 69 13.15 5.80 -15.01
N ARG A 70 13.23 6.98 -15.66
CA ARG A 70 13.47 8.24 -14.95
C ARG A 70 12.31 8.57 -14.01
N MET A 71 11.09 8.30 -14.42
CA MET A 71 9.91 8.52 -13.59
C MET A 71 9.86 7.53 -12.41
N VAL A 72 10.15 6.24 -12.62
CA VAL A 72 10.28 5.26 -11.52
C VAL A 72 11.35 5.70 -10.52
N LYS A 73 12.49 6.19 -11.02
CA LYS A 73 13.56 6.75 -10.18
C LYS A 73 13.07 7.93 -9.35
N ASN A 74 12.29 8.83 -9.94
CA ASN A 74 11.73 9.98 -9.22
C ASN A 74 10.72 9.53 -8.14
N ILE A 75 9.84 8.57 -8.44
CA ILE A 75 8.92 7.97 -7.46
C ILE A 75 9.74 7.44 -6.26
N PHE A 76 10.76 6.64 -6.52
CA PHE A 76 11.57 6.02 -5.46
C PHE A 76 12.29 7.06 -4.59
N TYR A 77 13.14 7.90 -5.18
CA TYR A 77 14.01 8.78 -4.40
C TYR A 77 13.28 9.98 -3.79
N ARG A 78 12.21 10.50 -4.42
CA ARG A 78 11.43 11.57 -3.80
C ARG A 78 10.59 11.07 -2.64
N SER A 79 10.04 9.86 -2.74
CA SER A 79 9.32 9.24 -1.63
C SER A 79 10.24 9.02 -0.44
N HIS A 80 11.46 8.51 -0.67
CA HIS A 80 12.47 8.42 0.39
C HIS A 80 12.79 9.78 1.02
N LYS A 81 13.12 10.77 0.19
CA LYS A 81 13.49 12.10 0.67
C LYS A 81 12.37 12.78 1.49
N GLN A 82 11.11 12.57 1.12
CA GLN A 82 9.99 13.32 1.68
C GLN A 82 9.23 12.55 2.75
N LEU A 83 9.06 11.24 2.59
CA LEU A 83 8.17 10.45 3.44
C LEU A 83 8.92 9.43 4.30
N PHE A 84 9.92 8.73 3.77
CA PHE A 84 10.55 7.61 4.46
C PHE A 84 11.73 8.07 5.31
N GLN A 85 11.46 8.51 6.54
CA GLN A 85 12.47 9.11 7.43
C GLN A 85 13.12 8.07 8.34
N GLU A 86 12.32 7.22 9.00
CA GLU A 86 12.81 6.27 10.00
C GLU A 86 12.18 4.90 9.79
N TYR A 87 13.02 3.86 9.71
CA TYR A 87 12.52 2.49 9.65
C TYR A 87 11.98 2.05 11.02
N ARG A 88 10.70 1.72 11.08
CA ARG A 88 10.02 1.16 12.26
C ARG A 88 9.09 0.04 11.86
N GLN A 89 9.35 -1.16 12.39
CA GLN A 89 8.52 -2.34 12.14
C GLN A 89 7.06 -2.08 12.51
N TYR A 90 6.15 -2.66 11.72
CA TYR A 90 4.71 -2.53 11.91
C TYR A 90 4.19 -1.10 11.74
N SER A 91 4.89 -0.26 10.97
CA SER A 91 4.37 1.08 10.64
C SER A 91 3.17 0.98 9.71
N LEU A 92 2.20 1.87 9.92
CA LEU A 92 1.12 2.12 8.96
C LEU A 92 1.55 3.18 7.93
N THR A 93 0.85 3.26 6.80
CA THR A 93 1.06 4.37 5.83
C THR A 93 0.75 5.72 6.47
N GLN A 94 -0.22 5.77 7.38
CA GLN A 94 -0.53 6.97 8.14
C GLN A 94 0.65 7.42 9.02
N ASP A 95 1.38 6.48 9.63
CA ASP A 95 2.57 6.81 10.43
C ASP A 95 3.65 7.43 9.53
N THR A 96 3.79 6.91 8.31
CA THR A 96 4.71 7.46 7.32
C THR A 96 4.35 8.90 6.95
N PHE A 97 3.06 9.24 6.87
CA PHE A 97 2.62 10.59 6.54
C PHE A 97 2.68 11.58 7.71
N ILE A 98 2.68 11.10 8.96
CA ILE A 98 2.69 11.94 10.17
C ILE A 98 4.11 12.14 10.69
N SER A 99 4.86 11.04 10.87
CA SER A 99 6.16 11.03 11.53
C SER A 99 7.30 10.58 10.63
N GLY A 100 6.98 10.11 9.42
CA GLY A 100 7.96 9.51 8.52
C GLY A 100 8.40 8.10 8.91
N SER A 101 7.73 7.47 9.88
CA SER A 101 7.98 6.08 10.26
C SER A 101 7.45 5.13 9.19
N TYR A 102 8.26 4.19 8.73
CA TYR A 102 7.87 3.23 7.68
C TYR A 102 8.50 1.85 7.89
N ASP A 103 7.91 0.82 7.31
CA ASP A 103 8.55 -0.49 7.15
C ASP A 103 8.53 -0.96 5.68
N CYS A 104 8.98 -2.19 5.43
CA CYS A 104 8.99 -2.76 4.09
C CYS A 104 7.58 -2.86 3.48
N VAL A 105 6.54 -3.05 4.28
CA VAL A 105 5.15 -3.16 3.81
C VAL A 105 4.56 -1.77 3.58
N SER A 106 4.62 -0.85 4.55
CA SER A 106 4.03 0.48 4.40
C SER A 106 4.74 1.30 3.32
N GLY A 107 6.07 1.20 3.24
CA GLY A 107 6.87 1.83 2.19
C GLY A 107 6.55 1.27 0.80
N SER A 108 6.50 -0.06 0.66
CA SER A 108 6.12 -0.70 -0.61
C SER A 108 4.69 -0.37 -1.00
N LEU A 109 3.77 -0.24 -0.04
CA LEU A 109 2.38 0.11 -0.31
C LEU A 109 2.27 1.53 -0.88
N ILE A 110 3.03 2.48 -0.34
CA ILE A 110 3.08 3.85 -0.86
C ILE A 110 3.66 3.88 -2.28
N LEU A 111 4.78 3.18 -2.52
CA LEU A 111 5.37 3.13 -3.85
C LEU A 111 4.46 2.42 -4.86
N ALA A 112 3.88 1.28 -4.50
CA ALA A 112 2.93 0.53 -5.33
C ALA A 112 1.69 1.37 -5.68
N GLY A 113 1.13 2.09 -4.71
CA GLY A 113 0.01 3.01 -4.95
C GLY A 113 0.38 4.14 -5.92
N LEU A 114 1.58 4.72 -5.80
CA LEU A 114 2.07 5.73 -6.74
C LEU A 114 2.30 5.15 -8.15
N LEU A 115 2.87 3.94 -8.25
CA LEU A 115 3.09 3.24 -9.52
C LEU A 115 1.76 2.93 -10.22
N ASP A 116 0.79 2.39 -9.48
CA ASP A 116 -0.56 2.10 -9.99
C ASP A 116 -1.24 3.38 -10.49
N TYR A 117 -1.16 4.47 -9.70
CA TYR A 117 -1.73 5.76 -10.07
C TYR A 117 -1.13 6.34 -11.36
N PHE A 118 0.17 6.19 -11.57
CA PHE A 118 0.85 6.66 -12.78
C PHE A 118 0.83 5.65 -13.94
N GLY A 119 0.12 4.52 -13.79
CA GLY A 119 -0.09 3.54 -14.85
C GLY A 119 1.16 2.72 -15.18
N PHE A 120 2.01 2.44 -14.19
CA PHE A 120 3.10 1.48 -14.34
C PHE A 120 2.60 0.06 -14.11
N ASP A 121 3.10 -0.89 -14.92
CA ASP A 121 2.98 -2.31 -14.62
C ASP A 121 4.01 -2.70 -13.57
N TYR A 122 3.57 -3.33 -12.48
CA TYR A 122 4.46 -3.77 -11.41
C TYR A 122 3.95 -5.05 -10.73
N GLU A 123 4.87 -5.72 -10.06
CA GLU A 123 4.62 -6.85 -9.19
C GLU A 123 5.06 -6.49 -7.77
N VAL A 124 4.27 -6.86 -6.77
CA VAL A 124 4.73 -6.89 -5.39
C VAL A 124 5.23 -8.31 -5.12
N ILE A 125 6.50 -8.46 -4.74
CA ILE A 125 7.05 -9.77 -4.41
C ILE A 125 7.01 -9.93 -2.90
N GLU A 126 6.17 -10.85 -2.43
CA GLU A 126 6.19 -11.31 -1.04
C GLU A 126 7.22 -12.42 -0.88
N THR A 127 8.04 -12.28 0.15
CA THR A 127 8.93 -13.33 0.66
C THR A 127 8.61 -13.65 2.12
N THR A 128 9.27 -14.65 2.71
CA THR A 128 8.97 -15.07 4.10
C THR A 128 9.00 -13.92 5.10
N TYR A 129 10.00 -13.02 5.00
CA TYR A 129 10.20 -11.91 5.94
C TYR A 129 10.33 -10.53 5.28
N HIS A 130 10.07 -10.44 3.98
CA HIS A 130 10.33 -9.21 3.25
C HIS A 130 9.38 -9.03 2.08
N VAL A 131 9.25 -7.79 1.62
CA VAL A 131 8.50 -7.44 0.41
C VAL A 131 9.30 -6.39 -0.36
N PHE A 132 9.31 -6.53 -1.68
CA PHE A 132 9.90 -5.56 -2.61
C PHE A 132 9.04 -5.46 -3.87
N LEU A 133 9.32 -4.47 -4.71
CA LEU A 133 8.58 -4.27 -5.97
C LEU A 133 9.44 -4.60 -7.18
N LYS A 134 8.82 -5.14 -8.24
CA LYS A 134 9.40 -5.21 -9.58
C LYS A 134 8.55 -4.36 -10.52
N VAL A 135 9.11 -3.34 -11.13
CA VAL A 135 8.42 -2.45 -12.08
C VAL A 135 8.83 -2.84 -13.50
N ALA A 136 7.87 -3.23 -14.34
CA ALA A 136 8.14 -3.59 -15.73
C ALA A 136 8.36 -2.34 -16.59
N LEU A 137 9.38 -2.38 -17.44
CA LEU A 137 9.69 -1.35 -18.43
C LEU A 137 10.12 -2.03 -19.74
N ALA A 138 9.23 -2.02 -20.73
CA ALA A 138 9.42 -2.68 -22.01
C ALA A 138 9.85 -4.17 -21.84
N ASN A 139 11.13 -4.48 -22.10
CA ASN A 139 11.66 -5.85 -22.03
C ASN A 139 12.51 -6.11 -20.76
N GLU A 140 12.45 -5.21 -19.79
CA GLU A 140 13.22 -5.28 -18.54
C GLU A 140 12.31 -4.98 -17.34
N PHE A 141 12.84 -5.17 -16.14
CA PHE A 141 12.21 -4.67 -14.92
C PHE A 141 13.23 -3.92 -14.07
N ILE A 142 12.73 -3.15 -13.10
CA ILE A 142 13.52 -2.50 -12.05
C ILE A 142 13.06 -3.07 -10.72
N VAL A 143 13.99 -3.42 -9.84
CA VAL A 143 13.64 -3.78 -8.45
C VAL A 143 13.67 -2.52 -7.58
N LEU A 144 12.63 -2.36 -6.75
CA LEU A 144 12.56 -1.33 -5.72
C LEU A 144 12.58 -2.00 -4.34
N GLU A 145 13.70 -1.87 -3.65
CA GLU A 145 13.89 -2.21 -2.25
C GLU A 145 13.66 -0.95 -1.41
N VAL A 146 12.50 -0.86 -0.76
CA VAL A 146 12.11 0.37 -0.04
C VAL A 146 12.88 0.54 1.27
N THR A 147 13.47 -0.51 1.83
CA THR A 147 14.25 -0.37 3.07
C THR A 147 15.71 0.00 2.82
N ASP A 148 16.10 0.23 1.57
CA ASP A 148 17.44 0.68 1.18
C ASP A 148 17.35 1.97 0.35
N PRO A 149 17.39 3.16 0.98
CA PRO A 149 17.27 4.44 0.28
C PRO A 149 18.43 4.71 -0.70
N GLU A 150 19.59 4.10 -0.49
CA GLU A 150 20.80 4.39 -1.26
C GLU A 150 20.89 3.50 -2.50
N THR A 151 20.78 2.19 -2.30
CA THR A 151 21.00 1.18 -3.35
C THR A 151 19.73 0.43 -3.76
N GLY A 152 18.59 0.73 -3.14
CA GLY A 152 17.33 0.01 -3.38
C GLY A 152 16.63 0.31 -4.70
N PHE A 153 17.12 1.27 -5.50
CA PHE A 153 16.72 1.40 -6.91
C PHE A 153 17.66 0.57 -7.80
N ILE A 154 17.25 -0.66 -8.14
CA ILE A 154 18.12 -1.64 -8.79
C ILE A 154 17.70 -1.84 -10.25
N ALA A 155 18.32 -1.08 -11.14
CA ALA A 155 18.08 -1.15 -12.59
C ALA A 155 19.13 -1.96 -13.36
N ASP A 156 20.32 -2.18 -12.78
CA ASP A 156 21.36 -2.99 -13.42
C ASP A 156 21.01 -4.49 -13.37
N ARG A 157 21.11 -5.17 -14.51
CA ARG A 157 20.74 -6.60 -14.62
C ARG A 157 21.57 -7.51 -13.72
N GLY A 158 22.87 -7.23 -13.56
CA GLY A 158 23.77 -8.00 -12.70
C GLY A 158 23.36 -7.86 -11.23
N ALA A 159 23.13 -6.63 -10.79
CA ALA A 159 22.65 -6.32 -9.45
C ALA A 159 21.25 -6.91 -9.18
N GLN A 160 20.33 -6.88 -10.15
CA GLN A 160 19.02 -7.54 -10.05
C GLN A 160 19.15 -9.04 -9.84
N LYS A 161 19.96 -9.72 -10.66
CA LYS A 161 20.20 -11.16 -10.51
C LYS A 161 20.79 -11.49 -9.14
N ALA A 162 21.78 -10.70 -8.69
CA ALA A 162 22.39 -10.88 -7.38
C ALA A 162 21.39 -10.63 -6.23
N TYR A 163 20.53 -9.63 -6.35
CA TYR A 163 19.50 -9.33 -5.36
C TYR A 163 18.46 -10.47 -5.27
N LEU A 164 17.94 -10.93 -6.41
CA LEU A 164 16.92 -11.99 -6.46
C LEU A 164 17.47 -13.36 -6.03
N ALA A 165 18.75 -13.64 -6.26
CA ALA A 165 19.39 -14.89 -5.84
C ALA A 165 19.30 -15.12 -4.32
N LYS A 166 19.30 -14.04 -3.51
CA LYS A 166 19.18 -14.09 -2.04
C LYS A 166 17.91 -14.78 -1.55
N TYR A 167 16.85 -14.76 -2.36
CA TYR A 167 15.56 -15.35 -2.03
C TYR A 167 15.35 -16.73 -2.66
N SER A 168 16.20 -17.10 -3.63
CA SER A 168 16.12 -18.40 -4.33
C SER A 168 16.90 -19.51 -3.62
N SER A 169 17.94 -19.17 -2.85
CA SER A 169 18.80 -20.14 -2.18
C SER A 169 18.44 -20.41 -0.71
N GLY A 170 17.53 -19.62 -0.12
CA GLY A 170 17.36 -19.58 1.35
C GLY A 170 18.55 -18.98 2.11
N GLU A 171 19.69 -18.79 1.44
CA GLU A 171 20.92 -18.16 1.96
C GLU A 171 20.79 -16.63 1.87
N GLY A 172 20.19 -16.04 2.90
CA GLY A 172 19.97 -14.59 2.98
C GLY A 172 18.91 -14.20 4.00
N ILE A 173 18.14 -15.18 4.47
CA ILE A 173 17.07 -15.03 5.46
C ILE A 173 17.60 -14.72 6.88
N LEU A 174 18.91 -14.80 7.12
CA LEU A 174 19.45 -14.88 8.48
C LEU A 174 19.69 -13.55 9.24
N ASN A 175 19.66 -12.37 8.61
CA ASN A 175 20.35 -11.23 9.24
C ASN A 175 19.53 -10.01 9.71
N GLN A 176 18.21 -9.90 9.56
CA GLN A 176 17.48 -8.75 10.15
C GLN A 176 16.11 -9.03 10.80
N TRP A 177 15.57 -10.27 10.71
CA TRP A 177 14.23 -10.58 11.24
C TRP A 177 14.17 -11.75 12.25
N ASN A 178 15.32 -12.33 12.60
CA ASN A 178 15.43 -13.53 13.46
C ASN A 178 15.06 -13.36 14.95
N VAL A 179 14.42 -12.26 15.35
CA VAL A 179 14.18 -11.99 16.79
C VAL A 179 12.85 -12.56 17.29
N LEU A 180 11.91 -12.94 16.42
CA LEU A 180 10.52 -13.08 16.87
C LEU A 180 9.94 -14.48 16.99
N THR A 181 10.68 -15.56 16.80
CA THR A 181 10.26 -16.90 17.24
C THR A 181 11.28 -17.94 16.76
N ARG A 182 11.90 -18.71 17.68
CA ARG A 182 11.68 -20.17 17.83
C ARG A 182 12.90 -21.00 18.25
N ASN A 183 12.52 -22.18 18.74
CA ASN A 183 13.31 -23.38 18.98
C ASN A 183 13.96 -23.91 17.69
N GLU A 184 15.15 -24.48 17.85
CA GLU A 184 15.95 -25.11 16.80
C GLU A 184 15.19 -26.28 16.12
N GLY A 185 15.13 -26.30 14.77
CA GLY A 185 14.85 -27.52 14.00
C GLY A 185 13.63 -27.54 13.07
N GLU A 186 12.76 -26.52 13.04
CA GLU A 186 11.63 -26.50 12.09
C GLU A 186 11.99 -25.74 10.79
N ALA A 187 11.78 -26.38 9.64
CA ALA A 187 11.93 -25.76 8.33
C ALA A 187 10.84 -24.70 8.11
N ILE A 188 11.22 -23.44 7.94
CA ILE A 188 10.29 -22.36 7.64
C ILE A 188 9.86 -22.47 6.17
N PRO A 189 8.54 -22.45 5.84
CA PRO A 189 8.09 -22.39 4.47
C PRO A 189 8.72 -21.20 3.75
N THR A 190 9.43 -21.47 2.66
CA THR A 190 10.04 -20.42 1.84
C THR A 190 8.92 -19.81 0.98
N ILE A 191 8.51 -18.60 1.33
CA ILE A 191 7.53 -17.84 0.55
C ILE A 191 8.33 -17.06 -0.50
N TYR A 192 7.91 -17.20 -1.77
CA TYR A 192 8.32 -16.33 -2.87
C TYR A 192 7.19 -16.30 -3.89
N ARG A 193 6.43 -15.21 -3.93
CA ARG A 193 5.27 -15.08 -4.82
C ARG A 193 4.97 -13.64 -5.19
N SER A 194 4.36 -13.47 -6.34
CA SER A 194 3.80 -12.20 -6.79
C SER A 194 2.42 -12.00 -6.17
N ILE A 195 2.17 -10.81 -5.62
CA ILE A 195 0.90 -10.40 -5.03
C ILE A 195 0.48 -9.04 -5.61
N ASP A 196 -0.80 -8.72 -5.53
CA ASP A 196 -1.33 -7.43 -5.95
C ASP A 196 -1.38 -6.40 -4.80
N LEU A 197 -1.82 -5.18 -5.13
CA LEU A 197 -1.95 -4.08 -4.18
C LEU A 197 -2.91 -4.40 -3.03
N GLN A 198 -4.02 -5.10 -3.32
CA GLN A 198 -5.00 -5.49 -2.30
C GLN A 198 -4.39 -6.47 -1.31
N ASN A 199 -3.61 -7.44 -1.80
CA ASN A 199 -2.89 -8.39 -0.96
C ASN A 199 -1.84 -7.69 -0.08
N LEU A 200 -1.16 -6.68 -0.62
CA LEU A 200 -0.20 -5.86 0.14
C LEU A 200 -0.87 -5.06 1.27
N ILE A 201 -2.09 -4.54 1.05
CA ILE A 201 -2.92 -3.95 2.12
C ILE A 201 -3.24 -5.02 3.17
N GLY A 202 -3.56 -6.24 2.75
CA GLY A 202 -3.74 -7.37 3.66
C GLY A 202 -2.51 -7.66 4.52
N LEU A 203 -1.30 -7.61 3.94
CA LEU A 203 -0.05 -7.75 4.68
C LEU A 203 0.15 -6.64 5.71
N GLN A 204 -0.27 -5.40 5.44
CA GLN A 204 -0.20 -4.32 6.42
C GLN A 204 -1.08 -4.62 7.65
N TYR A 205 -2.31 -5.09 7.43
CA TYR A 205 -3.17 -5.52 8.54
C TYR A 205 -2.62 -6.75 9.26
N PHE A 206 -1.99 -7.68 8.54
CA PHE A 206 -1.33 -8.83 9.15
C PHE A 206 -0.16 -8.41 10.06
N ASN A 207 0.65 -7.44 9.63
CA ASN A 207 1.70 -6.84 10.46
C ASN A 207 1.12 -6.20 11.73
N GLN A 208 -0.02 -5.51 11.65
CA GLN A 208 -0.70 -5.00 12.86
C GLN A 208 -1.20 -6.13 13.77
N ALA A 209 -1.71 -7.23 13.21
CA ALA A 209 -2.11 -8.38 14.00
C ALA A 209 -0.95 -8.95 14.81
N ILE A 210 0.22 -9.10 14.18
CA ILE A 210 1.45 -9.54 14.85
C ILE A 210 1.87 -8.53 15.93
N ASN A 211 1.87 -7.24 15.62
CA ASN A 211 2.23 -6.19 16.58
C ASN A 211 1.35 -6.24 17.83
N HIS A 212 0.02 -6.30 17.66
CA HIS A 212 -0.90 -6.40 18.79
C HIS A 212 -0.73 -7.69 19.60
N TYR A 213 -0.47 -8.82 18.93
CA TYR A 213 -0.17 -10.07 19.61
C TYR A 213 1.10 -9.98 20.47
N ASN A 214 2.17 -9.41 19.91
CA ASN A 214 3.43 -9.19 20.64
C ASN A 214 3.22 -8.29 21.87
N ASN A 215 2.31 -7.32 21.78
CA ASN A 215 1.92 -6.41 22.86
C ASN A 215 0.79 -6.97 23.77
N LYS A 216 0.52 -8.28 23.72
CA LYS A 216 -0.47 -8.98 24.58
C LYS A 216 -1.91 -8.46 24.44
N ASN A 217 -2.24 -7.90 23.27
CA ASN A 217 -3.59 -7.48 22.94
C ASN A 217 -4.23 -8.46 21.95
N ASP A 218 -4.59 -9.65 22.47
CA ASP A 218 -5.04 -10.78 21.66
C ASP A 218 -6.35 -10.50 20.90
N LEU A 219 -7.24 -9.70 21.48
CA LEU A 219 -8.51 -9.33 20.83
C LEU A 219 -8.26 -8.45 19.60
N LEU A 220 -7.45 -7.39 19.73
CA LEU A 220 -7.09 -6.57 18.57
C LEU A 220 -6.28 -7.37 17.56
N ALA A 221 -5.34 -8.21 18.01
CA ALA A 221 -4.59 -9.09 17.13
C ALA A 221 -5.52 -9.94 16.25
N TYR A 222 -6.53 -10.57 16.87
CA TYR A 222 -7.51 -11.36 16.14
C TYR A 222 -8.34 -10.51 15.17
N GLN A 223 -8.84 -9.34 15.59
CA GLN A 223 -9.61 -8.43 14.74
C GLN A 223 -8.80 -7.99 13.50
N TYR A 224 -7.53 -7.64 13.68
CA TYR A 224 -6.63 -7.29 12.58
C TYR A 224 -6.36 -8.50 11.67
N SER A 225 -6.17 -9.71 12.22
CA SER A 225 -5.98 -10.92 11.42
C SER A 225 -7.19 -11.24 10.53
N VAL A 226 -8.41 -11.07 11.06
CA VAL A 226 -9.65 -11.27 10.30
C VAL A 226 -9.80 -10.20 9.21
N THR A 227 -9.38 -8.96 9.49
CA THR A 227 -9.37 -7.89 8.48
C THR A 227 -8.34 -8.18 7.39
N ALA A 228 -7.16 -8.65 7.75
CA ALA A 228 -6.15 -9.11 6.80
C ALA A 228 -6.70 -10.21 5.88
N LEU A 229 -7.44 -11.21 6.41
CA LEU A 229 -8.05 -12.28 5.62
C LEU A 229 -9.09 -11.82 4.58
N LYS A 230 -9.73 -10.66 4.78
CA LYS A 230 -10.66 -10.08 3.81
C LYS A 230 -9.93 -9.52 2.59
N MET A 231 -8.71 -9.04 2.79
CA MET A 231 -7.88 -8.44 1.74
C MET A 231 -6.94 -9.46 1.11
N TYR A 232 -6.36 -10.33 1.93
CA TYR A 232 -5.39 -11.33 1.52
C TYR A 232 -5.57 -12.63 2.28
N ARG A 233 -6.10 -13.66 1.60
CA ARG A 233 -6.29 -14.99 2.18
C ARG A 233 -5.11 -15.91 1.88
N SER A 234 -3.97 -15.64 2.51
CA SER A 234 -2.81 -16.55 2.45
C SER A 234 -2.76 -17.52 3.63
N GLU A 235 -2.06 -18.64 3.44
CA GLU A 235 -1.86 -19.69 4.46
C GLU A 235 -1.35 -19.11 5.78
N ARG A 236 -0.27 -18.31 5.75
CA ARG A 236 0.29 -17.67 6.96
C ARG A 236 -0.70 -16.81 7.74
N ILE A 237 -1.61 -16.11 7.06
CA ILE A 237 -2.61 -15.24 7.69
C ILE A 237 -3.73 -16.09 8.25
N LEU A 238 -4.15 -17.13 7.52
CA LEU A 238 -5.18 -18.07 7.95
C LEU A 238 -4.74 -18.82 9.21
N ASP A 239 -3.56 -19.43 9.19
CA ASP A 239 -3.02 -20.19 10.30
C ASP A 239 -2.87 -19.33 11.55
N PHE A 240 -2.37 -18.09 11.40
CA PHE A 240 -2.23 -17.17 12.53
C PHE A 240 -3.59 -16.70 13.07
N SER A 241 -4.58 -16.45 12.20
CA SER A 241 -5.93 -16.06 12.62
C SER A 241 -6.62 -17.19 13.38
N ASP A 242 -6.49 -18.43 12.91
CA ASP A 242 -7.03 -19.62 13.58
C ASP A 242 -6.35 -19.87 14.93
N PHE A 243 -5.03 -19.70 15.01
CA PHE A 243 -4.28 -19.74 16.28
C PHE A 243 -4.80 -18.70 17.28
N LEU A 244 -4.95 -17.45 16.88
CA LEU A 244 -5.46 -16.38 17.74
C LEU A 244 -6.89 -16.68 18.22
N LYS A 245 -7.75 -17.18 17.33
CA LYS A 245 -9.12 -17.58 17.67
C LYS A 245 -9.14 -18.67 18.75
N GLN A 246 -8.32 -19.71 18.60
CA GLN A 246 -8.24 -20.80 19.57
C GLN A 246 -7.77 -20.29 20.94
N ASN A 247 -6.75 -19.43 20.97
CA ASN A 247 -6.26 -18.84 22.21
C ASN A 247 -7.34 -18.02 22.94
N LEU A 248 -8.11 -17.21 22.20
CA LEU A 248 -9.21 -16.44 22.78
C LEU A 248 -10.31 -17.33 23.38
N LEU A 249 -10.67 -18.43 22.70
CA LEU A 249 -11.66 -19.39 23.20
C LEU A 249 -11.20 -20.08 24.49
N LEU A 250 -9.91 -20.46 24.56
CA LEU A 250 -9.34 -21.07 25.75
C LEU A 250 -9.29 -20.09 26.94
N SER A 251 -8.93 -18.84 26.69
CA SER A 251 -8.91 -17.80 27.73
C SER A 251 -10.31 -17.45 28.26
N ALA A 252 -11.35 -17.51 27.41
CA ALA A 252 -12.74 -17.28 27.83
C ALA A 252 -13.34 -18.47 28.61
N SER A 253 -12.70 -19.63 28.59
CA SER A 253 -13.15 -20.85 29.28
C SER A 253 -12.50 -21.04 30.65
N ARG A 254 -11.65 -20.09 31.09
CA ARG A 254 -11.00 -20.05 32.41
C ARG A 254 -11.66 -19.00 33.29
#